data_AF-A0A173XXS3-F1
#
_entry.id   AF-A0A173XXS3-F1
#
_cell.length_a   1.000
_cell.length_b   1.000
_cell.length_c   1.000
_cell.angle_alpha   90.00
_cell.angle_beta   90.00
_cell.angle_gamma   90.00
#
_symmetry.space_group_name_H-M   'P 1'
#
loop_
_entity.id
_entity.type
_entity.pdbx_description
1 polymer ?
#
loop_
_entity_poly.entity_id
_entity_poly.type
_entity_poly.pdbx_seq_one_letter_code
_entity_poly.pdbx_strand_id
1 'polypeptide(L)'
;MENLNETIQFLIQSLQTYTGNNPIWILYPVALILIWFLGKKGDRKLFIGVFVTECLTIFNPFVVKVLLDVFGFGTRFVRFLWIIVFFITIGYALTLLIFASAKTGVRILTGGICLVLIVTLGIPVFRGTEDFPYKKATNAYFVGQEILDLSSIIHSEGIEQPRILSDGLLLVYRQYDPDVRSYVSRRILQKIEKTSEEKFMKKKKIKDWMKKIVAVYYYHDYSLPAEEFQSLVRGSKVDYIISATPELDEYLSGTTMYVLGQTENYRVWKVV
;
A
#
# COMPACT_ATOMS: atom_id res chain seq x y z
N MET A 1 24.54 0.37 -25.21
CA MET A 1 23.55 1.47 -25.33
C MET A 1 22.14 1.02 -24.95
N GLU A 2 21.74 -0.24 -25.20
CA GLU A 2 20.42 -0.80 -24.76
C GLU A 2 20.10 -0.56 -23.27
N ASN A 3 21.06 -0.82 -22.39
CA ASN A 3 20.85 -0.73 -20.94
C ASN A 3 20.63 0.72 -20.40
N LEU A 4 21.13 1.75 -21.10
CA LEU A 4 20.91 3.14 -20.68
C LEU A 4 19.48 3.60 -20.97
N ASN A 5 18.94 3.23 -22.13
CA ASN A 5 17.57 3.55 -22.49
C ASN A 5 16.58 2.90 -21.52
N GLU A 6 16.80 1.64 -21.14
CA GLU A 6 16.00 0.95 -20.12
C GLU A 6 16.02 1.68 -18.77
N THR A 7 17.19 2.15 -18.33
CA THR A 7 17.31 2.90 -17.07
C THR A 7 16.59 4.24 -17.13
N ILE A 8 16.63 4.93 -18.27
CA ILE A 8 15.87 6.17 -18.49
C ILE A 8 14.36 5.90 -18.47
N GLN A 9 13.89 4.84 -19.15
CA GLN A 9 12.48 4.47 -19.10
C GLN A 9 12.03 4.12 -17.68
N PHE A 10 12.86 3.38 -16.94
CA PHE A 10 12.61 3.10 -15.53
C PHE A 10 12.49 4.38 -14.68
N LEU A 11 13.35 5.37 -14.92
CA LEU A 11 13.28 6.67 -14.25
C LEU A 11 12.00 7.42 -14.57
N ILE A 12 11.61 7.48 -15.84
CA ILE A 12 10.36 8.12 -16.29
C ILE A 12 9.16 7.44 -15.62
N GLN A 13 9.12 6.10 -15.63
CA GLN A 13 8.06 5.33 -14.99
C GLN A 13 8.03 5.56 -13.46
N SER A 14 9.19 5.63 -12.82
CA SER A 14 9.30 5.90 -11.39
C SER A 14 8.81 7.31 -11.04
N LEU A 15 9.15 8.30 -11.87
CA LEU A 15 8.69 9.68 -11.70
C LEU A 15 7.17 9.78 -11.91
N GLN A 16 6.62 9.15 -12.95
CA GLN A 16 5.18 9.07 -13.17
C GLN A 16 4.45 8.39 -12.01
N THR A 17 5.03 7.32 -11.46
CA THR A 17 4.48 6.64 -10.27
C THR A 17 4.49 7.57 -9.06
N TYR A 18 5.54 8.37 -8.90
CA TYR A 18 5.68 9.30 -7.78
C TYR A 18 4.75 10.50 -7.87
N THR A 19 4.69 11.16 -9.04
CA THR A 19 3.84 12.34 -9.25
C THR A 19 2.38 11.98 -9.51
N GLY A 20 2.12 10.74 -9.91
CA GLY A 20 0.84 10.33 -10.47
C GLY A 20 0.44 11.22 -11.65
N ASN A 21 -0.87 11.39 -11.81
CA ASN A 21 -1.46 12.29 -12.81
C ASN A 21 -1.58 13.75 -12.33
N ASN A 22 -0.89 14.15 -11.26
CA ASN A 22 -1.03 15.47 -10.66
C ASN A 22 -0.15 16.50 -11.39
N PRO A 23 -0.70 17.44 -12.19
CA PRO A 23 0.12 18.35 -13.01
C PRO A 23 0.87 19.42 -12.19
N ILE A 24 0.66 19.52 -10.89
CA ILE A 24 1.33 20.51 -10.02
C ILE A 24 2.87 20.43 -10.09
N TRP A 25 3.45 19.27 -10.44
CA TRP A 25 4.90 19.12 -10.56
C TRP A 25 5.50 20.00 -11.67
N ILE A 26 4.72 20.42 -12.67
CA ILE A 26 5.15 21.35 -13.73
C ILE A 26 5.59 22.69 -13.14
N LEU A 27 5.06 23.08 -11.97
CA LEU A 27 5.47 24.31 -11.29
C LEU A 27 6.91 24.24 -10.77
N TYR A 28 7.51 23.06 -10.62
CA TYR A 28 8.87 22.92 -10.09
C TYR A 28 9.95 23.54 -10.98
N PRO A 29 10.08 23.17 -12.28
CA PRO A 29 11.03 23.84 -13.16
C PRO A 29 10.75 25.34 -13.30
N VAL A 30 9.47 25.74 -13.33
CA VAL A 30 9.08 27.16 -13.34
C VAL A 30 9.56 27.88 -12.07
N ALA A 31 9.41 27.26 -10.91
CA ALA A 31 9.85 27.78 -9.63
C ALA A 31 11.37 27.97 -9.58
N LEU A 32 12.15 27.02 -10.10
CA LEU A 32 13.61 27.13 -10.19
C LEU A 32 14.02 28.32 -11.09
N ILE A 33 13.34 28.51 -12.22
CA ILE A 33 13.56 29.67 -13.11
C ILE A 33 13.21 30.97 -12.38
N LEU A 34 12.08 31.04 -11.67
CA LEU A 34 11.70 32.22 -10.89
C LEU A 34 12.73 32.54 -9.80
N ILE A 35 13.22 31.53 -9.07
CA ILE A 35 14.24 31.70 -8.04
C ILE A 35 15.56 32.18 -8.67
N TRP A 36 15.91 31.71 -9.87
CA TRP A 36 17.11 32.17 -10.57
C TRP A 36 17.11 33.69 -10.83
N PHE A 37 15.96 34.25 -11.21
CA PHE A 37 15.81 35.68 -11.52
C PHE A 37 15.49 36.55 -10.31
N LEU A 38 14.62 36.09 -9.41
CA LEU A 38 14.10 36.89 -8.29
C LEU A 38 14.78 36.58 -6.95
N GLY A 39 15.42 35.42 -6.83
CA GLY A 39 16.04 34.95 -5.58
C GLY A 39 17.36 35.63 -5.26
N LYS A 40 17.68 35.76 -3.97
CA LYS A 40 18.98 36.29 -3.53
C LYS A 40 20.09 35.27 -3.83
N LYS A 41 21.34 35.71 -3.81
CA LYS A 41 22.51 34.85 -4.10
C LYS A 41 22.56 33.58 -3.21
N GLY A 42 22.22 33.72 -1.92
CA GLY A 42 22.14 32.58 -0.99
C GLY A 42 21.08 31.57 -1.38
N ASP A 43 19.85 32.04 -1.60
CA ASP A 43 18.71 31.18 -1.94
C ASP A 43 18.90 30.48 -3.29
N ARG A 44 19.45 31.20 -4.28
CA ARG A 44 19.82 30.61 -5.58
C ARG A 44 20.81 29.47 -5.39
N LYS A 45 21.85 29.66 -4.58
CA LYS A 45 22.82 28.60 -4.28
C LYS A 45 22.15 27.41 -3.59
N LEU A 46 21.21 27.65 -2.69
CA LEU A 46 20.49 26.59 -1.99
C LEU A 46 19.59 25.79 -2.94
N PHE A 47 18.60 26.42 -3.57
CA PHE A 47 17.60 25.71 -4.37
C PHE A 47 18.17 25.13 -5.66
N ILE A 48 19.00 25.91 -6.38
CA ILE A 48 19.64 25.41 -7.61
C ILE A 48 20.72 24.38 -7.27
N GLY A 49 21.45 24.56 -6.15
CA GLY A 49 22.43 23.58 -5.70
C GLY A 49 21.81 22.24 -5.31
N VAL A 50 20.66 22.26 -4.64
CA VAL A 50 19.87 21.06 -4.34
C VAL A 50 19.39 20.41 -5.63
N PHE A 51 18.82 21.16 -6.57
CA PHE A 51 18.43 20.63 -7.88
C PHE A 51 19.60 19.99 -8.65
N VAL A 52 20.77 20.63 -8.66
CA VAL A 52 21.99 20.06 -9.28
C VAL A 52 22.38 18.76 -8.58
N THR A 53 22.27 18.68 -7.26
CA THR A 53 22.57 17.46 -6.51
C THR A 53 21.56 16.35 -6.84
N GLU A 54 20.27 16.67 -6.97
CA GLU A 54 19.23 15.74 -7.43
C GLU A 54 19.55 15.22 -8.85
N CYS A 55 19.94 16.11 -9.76
CA CYS A 55 20.37 15.77 -11.12
C CYS A 55 21.58 14.84 -11.14
N LEU A 56 22.56 15.06 -10.27
CA LEU A 56 23.77 14.25 -10.19
C LEU A 56 23.55 12.91 -9.49
N THR A 57 22.47 12.76 -8.73
CA THR A 57 22.17 11.57 -7.92
C THR A 57 20.95 10.81 -8.44
N ILE A 58 19.75 11.17 -7.99
CA ILE A 58 18.51 10.41 -8.20
C ILE A 58 17.96 10.51 -9.63
N PHE A 59 18.32 11.55 -10.39
CA PHE A 59 17.98 11.66 -11.82
C PHE A 59 19.14 11.23 -12.74
N ASN A 60 20.30 10.89 -12.18
CA ASN A 60 21.43 10.43 -12.97
C ASN A 60 21.26 8.94 -13.31
N PRO A 61 21.06 8.58 -14.59
CA PRO A 61 20.82 7.18 -14.96
C PRO A 61 21.99 6.25 -14.61
N PHE A 62 23.23 6.76 -14.53
CA PHE A 62 24.37 5.93 -14.12
C PHE A 62 24.33 5.59 -12.63
N VAL A 63 23.98 6.55 -11.78
CA VAL A 63 23.83 6.32 -10.33
C VAL A 63 22.65 5.40 -10.07
N VAL A 64 21.54 5.62 -10.77
CA VAL A 64 20.32 4.82 -10.66
C VAL A 64 20.61 3.37 -11.03
N LYS A 65 21.32 3.14 -12.13
CA LYS A 65 21.75 1.80 -12.51
C LYS A 65 22.52 1.09 -11.40
N VAL A 66 23.46 1.79 -10.73
CA VAL A 66 24.19 1.22 -9.58
C VAL A 66 23.23 0.87 -8.43
N LEU A 67 22.27 1.74 -8.11
CA LEU A 67 21.25 1.47 -7.09
C LEU A 67 20.37 0.25 -7.42
N LEU A 68 20.08 0.03 -8.70
CA LEU A 68 19.28 -1.10 -9.17
C LEU A 68 20.09 -2.40 -9.16
N ASP A 69 21.23 -2.42 -9.85
CA ASP A 69 21.99 -3.64 -10.14
C ASP A 69 22.79 -4.11 -8.92
N VAL A 70 23.38 -3.18 -8.15
CA VAL A 70 24.26 -3.51 -7.02
C VAL A 70 23.47 -3.66 -5.73
N PHE A 71 22.53 -2.73 -5.48
CA PHE A 71 21.81 -2.68 -4.21
C PHE A 71 20.39 -3.27 -4.26
N GLY A 72 19.89 -3.64 -5.44
CA GLY A 72 18.59 -4.27 -5.58
C GLY A 72 17.40 -3.36 -5.23
N PHE A 73 17.54 -2.03 -5.39
CA PHE A 73 16.52 -1.07 -4.98
C PHE A 73 15.35 -0.91 -5.98
N GLY A 74 15.22 -1.74 -7.01
CA GLY A 74 14.18 -1.58 -8.04
C GLY A 74 12.76 -1.40 -7.51
N THR A 75 12.35 -2.19 -6.52
CA THR A 75 10.99 -2.10 -5.92
C THR A 75 10.81 -0.94 -4.94
N ARG A 76 11.89 -0.22 -4.61
CA ARG A 76 11.91 0.83 -3.59
C ARG A 76 12.42 2.17 -4.13
N PHE A 77 12.83 2.22 -5.39
CA PHE A 77 13.49 3.37 -5.98
C PHE A 77 12.66 4.65 -5.85
N VAL A 78 11.34 4.55 -6.02
CA VAL A 78 10.38 5.66 -5.85
C VAL A 78 10.57 6.42 -4.52
N ARG A 79 11.06 5.76 -3.46
CA ARG A 79 11.31 6.41 -2.16
C ARG A 79 12.45 7.44 -2.20
N PHE A 80 13.42 7.29 -3.11
CA PHE A 80 14.48 8.29 -3.28
C PHE A 80 13.94 9.59 -3.86
N LEU A 81 12.83 9.55 -4.59
CA LEU A 81 12.16 10.75 -5.10
C LEU A 81 11.50 11.58 -3.99
N TRP A 82 11.31 11.02 -2.78
CA TRP A 82 10.81 11.75 -1.61
C TRP A 82 11.81 12.80 -1.08
N ILE A 83 13.08 12.70 -1.47
CA ILE A 83 14.11 13.67 -1.12
C ILE A 83 13.94 14.97 -1.92
N ILE A 84 13.20 14.92 -3.04
CA ILE A 84 13.03 16.09 -3.90
C ILE A 84 12.21 17.17 -3.18
N VAL A 85 12.77 18.37 -3.13
CA VAL A 85 12.17 19.52 -2.43
C VAL A 85 11.13 20.25 -3.29
N PHE A 86 10.24 19.50 -3.95
CA PHE A 86 9.23 20.01 -4.90
C PHE A 86 8.38 21.13 -4.30
N PHE A 87 7.62 20.80 -3.26
CA PHE A 87 6.62 21.71 -2.69
C PHE A 87 7.25 22.90 -1.98
N ILE A 88 8.41 22.71 -1.35
CA ILE A 88 9.14 23.80 -0.67
C ILE A 88 9.66 24.80 -1.71
N THR A 89 10.22 24.31 -2.82
CA THR A 89 10.73 25.18 -3.91
C THR A 89 9.61 25.96 -4.57
N ILE A 90 8.48 25.30 -4.86
CA ILE A 90 7.30 25.94 -5.43
C ILE A 90 6.77 27.02 -4.47
N GLY A 91 6.55 26.66 -3.20
CA GLY A 91 6.07 27.61 -2.19
C GLY A 91 6.97 28.83 -2.07
N TYR A 92 8.29 28.62 -2.00
CA TYR A 92 9.26 29.71 -1.94
C TYR A 92 9.20 30.61 -3.17
N ALA A 93 9.21 30.06 -4.38
CA ALA A 93 9.14 30.83 -5.62
C ALA A 93 7.86 31.66 -5.73
N LEU A 94 6.71 31.11 -5.31
CA LEU A 94 5.46 31.85 -5.28
C LEU A 94 5.51 33.00 -4.27
N THR A 95 6.15 32.84 -3.11
CA THR A 95 6.35 33.96 -2.18
C THR A 95 7.23 35.05 -2.78
N LEU A 96 8.32 34.70 -3.48
CA LEU A 96 9.14 35.69 -4.18
C LEU A 96 8.32 36.46 -5.22
N LEU A 97 7.47 35.77 -5.98
CA LEU A 97 6.60 36.38 -6.98
C LEU A 97 5.59 37.36 -6.35
N ILE A 98 4.95 36.95 -5.24
CA ILE A 98 4.00 37.81 -4.50
C ILE A 98 4.71 39.06 -3.98
N PHE A 99 5.91 38.93 -3.43
CA PHE A 99 6.66 40.04 -2.84
C PHE A 99 7.53 40.83 -3.83
N ALA A 100 7.56 40.44 -5.11
CA ALA A 100 8.30 41.17 -6.15
C ALA A 100 7.79 42.60 -6.35
N SER A 101 6.52 42.86 -6.04
CA SER A 101 5.95 44.21 -6.04
C SER A 101 5.90 44.80 -4.63
N ALA A 102 6.14 46.11 -4.50
CA ALA A 102 5.95 46.84 -3.25
C ALA A 102 4.48 47.18 -2.96
N LYS A 103 3.61 47.17 -3.98
CA LYS A 103 2.21 47.61 -3.88
C LYS A 103 1.32 46.49 -3.32
N THR A 104 0.67 46.73 -2.18
CA THR A 104 -0.20 45.76 -1.50
C THR A 104 -1.29 45.18 -2.41
N GLY A 105 -1.96 46.01 -3.21
CA GLY A 105 -3.00 45.54 -4.15
C GLY A 105 -2.47 44.53 -5.18
N VAL A 106 -1.25 44.75 -5.69
CA VAL A 106 -0.60 43.81 -6.62
C VAL A 106 -0.23 42.51 -5.90
N ARG A 107 0.25 42.57 -4.65
CA ARG A 107 0.57 41.37 -3.86
C ARG A 107 -0.67 40.51 -3.64
N ILE A 108 -1.79 41.11 -3.28
CA ILE A 108 -3.07 40.40 -3.07
C ILE A 108 -3.52 39.74 -4.38
N LEU A 109 -3.47 40.47 -5.50
CA LEU A 109 -3.83 39.93 -6.81
C LEU A 109 -2.93 38.76 -7.20
N THR A 110 -1.61 38.92 -7.11
CA THR A 110 -0.64 37.86 -7.41
C THR A 110 -0.85 36.65 -6.50
N GLY A 111 -1.08 36.86 -5.20
CA GLY A 111 -1.39 35.79 -4.25
C GLY A 111 -2.66 35.02 -4.62
N GLY A 112 -3.71 35.74 -5.04
CA GLY A 112 -4.92 35.13 -5.57
C GLY A 112 -4.67 34.27 -6.82
N ILE A 113 -3.86 34.76 -7.76
CA ILE A 113 -3.45 34.00 -8.96
C ILE A 113 -2.66 32.75 -8.57
N CYS A 114 -1.69 32.86 -7.65
CA CYS A 114 -0.92 31.72 -7.15
C CYS A 114 -1.84 30.66 -6.50
N LEU A 115 -2.82 31.09 -5.71
CA LEU A 115 -3.80 30.19 -5.11
C LEU A 115 -4.62 29.47 -6.18
N VAL A 116 -5.14 30.20 -7.17
CA VAL A 116 -5.89 29.61 -8.28
C VAL A 116 -5.03 28.59 -9.02
N LEU A 117 -3.76 28.90 -9.33
CA LEU A 117 -2.83 27.97 -9.97
C LEU A 117 -2.61 26.68 -9.17
N ILE A 118 -2.44 26.78 -7.84
CA ILE A 118 -2.29 25.59 -6.98
C ILE A 118 -3.57 24.75 -6.99
N VAL A 119 -4.73 25.39 -6.92
CA VAL A 119 -6.03 24.70 -6.86
C VAL A 119 -6.37 24.04 -8.21
N THR A 120 -5.99 24.65 -9.34
CA THR A 120 -6.28 24.10 -10.67
C THR A 120 -5.29 23.02 -11.08
N LEU A 121 -4.01 23.15 -10.73
CA LEU A 121 -2.98 22.16 -11.04
C LEU A 121 -2.88 21.05 -10.00
N GLY A 122 -3.31 21.29 -8.76
CA GLY A 122 -3.34 20.28 -7.71
C GLY A 122 -4.56 19.37 -7.81
N ILE A 123 -4.39 18.12 -7.40
CA ILE A 123 -5.51 17.19 -7.20
C ILE A 123 -5.92 17.24 -5.73
N PRO A 124 -7.15 17.67 -5.39
CA PRO A 124 -7.61 17.63 -4.00
C PRO A 124 -7.69 16.19 -3.51
N VAL A 125 -7.18 15.94 -2.29
CA VAL A 125 -7.06 14.59 -1.70
C VAL A 125 -8.37 13.79 -1.72
N PHE A 126 -9.52 14.48 -1.64
CA PHE A 126 -10.85 13.87 -1.58
C PHE A 126 -11.72 14.09 -2.82
N ARG A 127 -11.16 14.58 -3.94
CA ARG A 127 -11.94 14.84 -5.17
C ARG A 127 -11.74 13.67 -6.14
N GLY A 128 -12.83 12.98 -6.50
CA GLY A 128 -12.81 11.77 -7.36
C GLY A 128 -12.98 10.47 -6.58
N THR A 129 -14.02 10.40 -5.73
CA THR A 129 -14.26 9.37 -4.71
C THR A 129 -14.75 8.02 -5.27
N GLU A 130 -14.04 7.42 -6.22
CA GLU A 130 -14.15 5.99 -6.50
C GLU A 130 -12.78 5.31 -6.63
N ASP A 131 -11.82 5.92 -7.34
CA ASP A 131 -10.50 5.31 -7.63
C ASP A 131 -9.30 5.91 -6.86
N PHE A 132 -9.51 6.92 -6.01
CA PHE A 132 -8.41 7.53 -5.25
C PHE A 132 -8.14 6.75 -3.94
N PRO A 133 -6.88 6.48 -3.55
CA PRO A 133 -6.56 5.61 -2.40
C PRO A 133 -6.94 6.19 -1.04
N TYR A 134 -7.31 7.46 -0.96
CA TYR A 134 -7.68 8.13 0.28
C TYR A 134 -9.20 8.25 0.39
N LYS A 135 -9.78 7.37 1.21
CA LYS A 135 -11.19 7.46 1.61
C LYS A 135 -11.30 8.22 2.93
N LYS A 136 -12.38 8.98 3.11
CA LYS A 136 -12.67 9.57 4.43
C LYS A 136 -12.89 8.44 5.43
N ALA A 137 -12.35 8.61 6.63
CA ALA A 137 -12.57 7.66 7.71
C ALA A 137 -14.06 7.58 8.05
N THR A 138 -14.57 6.37 8.15
CA THR A 138 -15.98 6.11 8.48
C THR A 138 -16.20 5.81 9.97
N ASN A 139 -15.12 5.50 10.70
CA ASN A 139 -15.12 5.28 12.14
C ASN A 139 -13.78 5.71 12.76
N ALA A 140 -13.71 5.73 14.09
CA ALA A 140 -12.54 6.16 14.85
C ALA A 140 -11.32 5.24 14.71
N TYR A 141 -11.52 4.01 14.22
CA TYR A 141 -10.48 3.00 14.08
C TYR A 141 -9.85 3.00 12.68
N PHE A 142 -10.39 3.77 11.74
CA PHE A 142 -9.91 3.84 10.35
C PHE A 142 -9.86 2.47 9.63
N VAL A 143 -10.66 1.50 10.09
CA VAL A 143 -10.81 0.17 9.46
C VAL A 143 -12.20 -0.03 8.89
N GLY A 144 -12.39 -1.01 7.99
CA GLY A 144 -13.71 -1.35 7.45
C GLY A 144 -14.64 -1.90 8.54
N GLN A 145 -15.95 -1.64 8.43
CA GLN A 145 -16.96 -2.14 9.37
C GLN A 145 -16.90 -3.68 9.51
N GLU A 146 -16.66 -4.36 8.39
CA GLU A 146 -16.46 -5.81 8.32
C GLU A 146 -15.45 -6.34 9.36
N ILE A 147 -14.36 -5.61 9.63
CA ILE A 147 -13.34 -6.01 10.60
C ILE A 147 -13.84 -5.87 12.04
N LEU A 148 -14.62 -4.82 12.32
CA LEU A 148 -15.23 -4.60 13.62
C LEU A 148 -16.24 -5.70 13.93
N ASP A 149 -17.09 -6.03 12.94
CA ASP A 149 -18.12 -7.04 13.08
C ASP A 149 -17.51 -8.43 13.25
N LEU A 150 -16.50 -8.77 12.45
CA LEU A 150 -15.81 -10.05 12.60
C LEU A 150 -15.07 -10.16 13.95
N SER A 151 -14.41 -9.10 14.43
CA SER A 151 -13.77 -9.10 15.75
C SER A 151 -14.80 -9.34 16.86
N SER A 152 -15.98 -8.70 16.77
CA SER A 152 -17.08 -8.95 17.71
C SER A 152 -17.55 -10.41 17.69
N ILE A 153 -17.64 -11.04 16.52
CA ILE A 153 -18.04 -12.46 16.39
C ILE A 153 -16.96 -13.37 16.98
N ILE A 154 -15.69 -13.16 16.63
CA ILE A 154 -14.55 -13.98 17.06
C ILE A 154 -14.39 -13.97 18.59
N HIS A 155 -14.67 -12.83 19.23
CA HIS A 155 -14.59 -12.67 20.68
C HIS A 155 -15.87 -13.05 21.44
N SER A 156 -16.96 -13.39 20.76
CA SER A 156 -18.25 -13.70 21.40
C SER A 156 -18.18 -14.85 22.41
N GLU A 157 -17.28 -15.81 22.21
CA GLU A 157 -17.07 -16.95 23.11
C GLU A 157 -16.00 -16.70 24.19
N GLY A 158 -15.37 -15.52 24.22
CA GLY A 158 -14.38 -15.14 25.24
C GLY A 158 -13.04 -15.86 25.16
N ILE A 159 -12.68 -16.42 24.00
CA ILE A 159 -11.36 -17.04 23.78
C ILE A 159 -10.28 -15.96 23.80
N GLU A 160 -9.27 -16.16 24.65
CA GLU A 160 -8.08 -15.32 24.70
C GLU A 160 -7.18 -15.63 23.49
N GLN A 161 -6.81 -14.59 22.73
CA GLN A 161 -5.92 -14.68 21.57
C GLN A 161 -6.32 -15.72 20.51
N PRO A 162 -7.54 -15.61 19.96
CA PRO A 162 -8.11 -16.61 19.07
C PRO A 162 -7.29 -16.75 17.79
N ARG A 163 -7.11 -17.99 17.33
CA ARG A 163 -6.30 -18.33 16.17
C ARG A 163 -7.18 -18.64 14.96
N ILE A 164 -7.10 -17.80 13.94
CA ILE A 164 -7.98 -17.82 12.77
C ILE A 164 -7.28 -18.35 11.52
N LEU A 165 -8.01 -19.09 10.69
CA LEU A 165 -7.64 -19.35 9.29
C LEU A 165 -8.38 -18.34 8.41
N SER A 166 -7.64 -17.42 7.80
CA SER A 166 -8.19 -16.27 7.05
C SER A 166 -7.38 -15.95 5.80
N ASP A 167 -8.02 -15.44 4.74
CA ASP A 167 -7.34 -14.97 3.54
C ASP A 167 -6.84 -13.53 3.67
N GLY A 168 -5.64 -13.35 4.22
CA GLY A 168 -4.93 -12.05 4.19
C GLY A 168 -5.50 -10.94 5.09
N LEU A 169 -6.69 -11.10 5.67
CA LEU A 169 -7.33 -10.11 6.56
C LEU A 169 -6.49 -9.73 7.79
N LEU A 170 -5.53 -10.58 8.18
CA LEU A 170 -4.67 -10.36 9.35
C LEU A 170 -4.04 -8.96 9.41
N LEU A 171 -3.61 -8.42 8.26
CA LEU A 171 -2.97 -7.10 8.23
C LEU A 171 -3.93 -5.97 8.58
N VAL A 172 -5.23 -6.16 8.29
CA VAL A 172 -6.27 -5.19 8.64
C VAL A 172 -6.73 -5.42 10.07
N TYR A 173 -6.94 -6.68 10.49
CA TYR A 173 -7.25 -7.01 11.88
C TYR A 173 -6.25 -6.41 12.86
N ARG A 174 -4.96 -6.59 12.64
CA ARG A 174 -3.92 -6.08 13.55
C ARG A 174 -3.90 -4.56 13.75
N GLN A 175 -4.57 -3.79 12.89
CA GLN A 175 -4.72 -2.34 13.10
C GLN A 175 -5.76 -2.02 14.17
N TYR A 176 -6.75 -2.90 14.35
CA TYR A 176 -7.87 -2.75 15.28
C TYR A 176 -7.76 -3.71 16.48
N ASP A 177 -7.63 -5.00 16.19
CA ASP A 177 -7.63 -6.11 17.13
C ASP A 177 -6.33 -6.93 16.98
N PRO A 178 -5.30 -6.63 17.80
CA PRO A 178 -4.02 -7.32 17.75
C PRO A 178 -4.03 -8.70 18.43
N ASP A 179 -5.09 -9.04 19.19
CA ASP A 179 -5.18 -10.31 19.91
C ASP A 179 -5.53 -11.47 18.98
N VAL A 180 -6.25 -11.21 17.90
CA VAL A 180 -6.55 -12.19 16.85
C VAL A 180 -5.26 -12.62 16.11
N ARG A 181 -4.96 -13.91 16.14
CA ARG A 181 -3.75 -14.50 15.55
C ARG A 181 -4.07 -15.25 14.27
N SER A 182 -3.35 -14.96 13.18
CA SER A 182 -3.44 -15.82 11.99
C SER A 182 -2.74 -17.15 12.21
N TYR A 183 -3.40 -18.22 11.75
CA TYR A 183 -2.83 -19.53 11.61
C TYR A 183 -1.64 -19.55 10.64
N VAL A 184 -1.82 -18.92 9.48
CA VAL A 184 -0.85 -18.90 8.39
C VAL A 184 0.03 -17.66 8.49
N SER A 185 1.33 -17.87 8.67
CA SER A 185 2.28 -16.76 8.74
C SER A 185 2.33 -15.97 7.43
N ARG A 186 2.64 -14.67 7.52
CA ARG A 186 2.89 -13.79 6.35
C ARG A 186 3.86 -14.38 5.33
N ARG A 187 4.89 -15.13 5.79
CA ARG A 187 5.87 -15.76 4.90
C ARG A 187 5.28 -16.90 4.08
N ILE A 188 4.26 -17.59 4.60
CA ILE A 188 3.55 -18.64 3.86
C ILE A 188 2.56 -17.99 2.90
N LEU A 189 1.78 -17.00 3.33
CA LEU A 189 0.89 -16.22 2.45
C LEU A 189 1.63 -15.67 1.22
N GLN A 190 2.78 -15.00 1.42
CA GLN A 190 3.61 -14.51 0.33
C GLN A 190 4.12 -15.60 -0.63
N LYS A 191 4.24 -16.86 -0.17
CA LYS A 191 4.61 -17.96 -1.05
C LYS A 191 3.39 -18.43 -1.84
N ILE A 192 2.22 -18.50 -1.22
CA ILE A 192 0.94 -18.84 -1.87
C ILE A 192 0.68 -17.83 -3.00
N GLU A 193 0.75 -16.53 -2.71
CA GLU A 193 0.53 -15.44 -3.68
C GLU A 193 1.52 -15.45 -4.86
N LYS A 194 2.75 -15.92 -4.65
CA LYS A 194 3.84 -15.83 -5.66
C LYS A 194 4.10 -17.12 -6.42
N THR A 195 3.44 -18.23 -6.08
CA THR A 195 3.67 -19.52 -6.74
C THR A 195 2.37 -20.23 -7.04
N SER A 196 2.31 -20.88 -8.20
CA SER A 196 1.22 -21.81 -8.50
C SER A 196 1.10 -22.89 -7.43
N GLU A 197 -0.10 -23.43 -7.28
CA GLU A 197 -0.40 -24.55 -6.40
C GLU A 197 0.61 -25.69 -6.56
N GLU A 198 0.81 -26.19 -7.78
CA GLU A 198 1.75 -27.27 -8.08
C GLU A 198 3.16 -26.98 -7.52
N LYS A 199 3.64 -25.75 -7.70
CA LYS A 199 4.96 -25.32 -7.22
C LYS A 199 5.00 -25.14 -5.71
N PHE A 200 3.89 -24.74 -5.08
CA PHE A 200 3.75 -24.67 -3.64
C PHE A 200 3.77 -26.07 -3.01
N MET A 201 2.99 -27.00 -3.57
CA MET A 201 2.88 -28.38 -3.08
C MET A 201 4.22 -29.14 -3.15
N LYS A 202 5.07 -28.84 -4.13
CA LYS A 202 6.44 -29.40 -4.26
C LYS A 202 7.45 -28.85 -3.23
N LYS A 203 7.11 -27.85 -2.40
CA LYS A 203 8.06 -27.26 -1.43
C LYS A 203 8.35 -28.22 -0.26
N LYS A 204 9.58 -28.74 -0.21
CA LYS A 204 10.05 -29.67 0.85
C LYS A 204 10.06 -29.09 2.27
N LYS A 205 10.26 -27.77 2.42
CA LYS A 205 10.32 -27.10 3.74
C LYS A 205 8.95 -26.85 4.39
N ILE A 206 7.85 -27.15 3.69
CA ILE A 206 6.49 -27.00 4.21
C ILE A 206 6.00 -28.40 4.60
N LYS A 207 5.49 -28.54 5.83
CA LYS A 207 4.96 -29.81 6.33
C LYS A 207 3.74 -30.23 5.53
N ASP A 208 3.55 -31.53 5.38
CA ASP A 208 2.49 -32.08 4.52
C ASP A 208 1.08 -31.69 4.96
N TRP A 209 0.78 -31.80 6.26
CA TRP A 209 -0.49 -31.35 6.83
C TRP A 209 -0.78 -29.87 6.55
N MET A 210 0.24 -29.01 6.48
CA MET A 210 0.05 -27.58 6.19
C MET A 210 -0.32 -27.39 4.73
N LYS A 211 0.27 -28.19 3.84
CA LYS A 211 -0.07 -28.16 2.42
C LYS A 211 -1.51 -28.57 2.20
N LYS A 212 -1.99 -29.61 2.90
CA LYS A 212 -3.40 -30.04 2.88
C LYS A 212 -4.35 -28.92 3.31
N ILE A 213 -4.07 -28.25 4.45
CA ILE A 213 -4.88 -27.10 4.89
C ILE A 213 -4.85 -25.98 3.85
N VAL A 214 -3.69 -25.69 3.26
CA VAL A 214 -3.55 -24.64 2.26
C VAL A 214 -4.28 -24.99 0.95
N ALA A 215 -4.25 -26.26 0.53
CA ALA A 215 -4.93 -26.72 -0.68
C ALA A 215 -6.45 -26.49 -0.59
N VAL A 216 -7.06 -26.92 0.52
CA VAL A 216 -8.48 -26.70 0.76
C VAL A 216 -8.82 -25.22 0.87
N TYR A 217 -8.11 -24.47 1.73
CA TYR A 217 -8.55 -23.12 2.08
C TYR A 217 -8.14 -22.04 1.05
N TYR A 218 -6.93 -22.09 0.50
CA TYR A 218 -6.41 -21.05 -0.41
C TYR A 218 -6.45 -21.43 -1.89
N TYR A 219 -6.45 -22.74 -2.20
CA TYR A 219 -6.54 -23.22 -3.59
C TYR A 219 -7.91 -23.81 -3.93
N HIS A 220 -8.83 -23.89 -2.97
CA HIS A 220 -10.17 -24.43 -3.13
C HIS A 220 -10.18 -25.88 -3.67
N ASP A 221 -9.14 -26.65 -3.35
CA ASP A 221 -9.06 -28.07 -3.66
C ASP A 221 -9.75 -28.89 -2.56
N TYR A 222 -11.03 -29.19 -2.80
CA TYR A 222 -11.88 -29.97 -1.89
C TYR A 222 -11.75 -31.49 -2.08
N SER A 223 -10.68 -31.98 -2.72
CA SER A 223 -10.43 -33.42 -2.86
C SER A 223 -10.16 -34.13 -1.53
N LEU A 224 -9.70 -33.39 -0.52
CA LEU A 224 -9.52 -33.88 0.84
C LEU A 224 -10.90 -34.05 1.51
N PRO A 225 -11.22 -35.17 2.17
CA PRO A 225 -12.47 -35.30 2.91
C PRO A 225 -12.60 -34.25 4.02
N ALA A 226 -13.80 -33.69 4.19
CA ALA A 226 -14.05 -32.59 5.13
C ALA A 226 -13.73 -32.94 6.60
N GLU A 227 -14.00 -34.19 7.00
CA GLU A 227 -13.62 -34.70 8.33
C GLU A 227 -12.10 -34.76 8.54
N GLU A 228 -11.34 -35.15 7.51
CA GLU A 228 -9.88 -35.14 7.56
C GLU A 228 -9.37 -33.70 7.68
N PHE A 229 -9.94 -32.78 6.91
CA PHE A 229 -9.62 -31.35 7.03
C PHE A 229 -9.91 -30.82 8.44
N GLN A 230 -11.09 -31.13 9.01
CA GLN A 230 -11.44 -30.75 10.38
C GLN A 230 -10.39 -31.24 11.38
N SER A 231 -9.98 -32.51 11.29
CA SER A 231 -8.96 -33.09 12.16
C SER A 231 -7.62 -32.35 12.06
N LEU A 232 -7.21 -31.97 10.84
CA LEU A 232 -5.98 -31.21 10.62
C LEU A 232 -6.03 -29.79 11.23
N VAL A 233 -7.12 -29.05 11.02
CA VAL A 233 -7.26 -27.68 11.57
C VAL A 233 -7.39 -27.70 13.10
N ARG A 234 -8.12 -28.67 13.66
CA ARG A 234 -8.23 -28.87 15.11
C ARG A 234 -6.89 -29.24 15.73
N GLY A 235 -6.17 -30.22 15.17
CA GLY A 235 -4.82 -30.60 15.62
C GLY A 235 -3.80 -29.47 15.51
N SER A 236 -4.08 -28.51 14.63
CA SER A 236 -3.29 -27.30 14.43
C SER A 236 -3.63 -26.15 15.38
N LYS A 237 -4.61 -26.34 16.27
CA LYS A 237 -5.13 -25.33 17.21
C LYS A 237 -5.67 -24.09 16.49
N VAL A 238 -6.41 -24.29 15.41
CA VAL A 238 -7.22 -23.22 14.80
C VAL A 238 -8.55 -23.18 15.56
N ASP A 239 -8.94 -22.00 16.02
CA ASP A 239 -10.20 -21.78 16.74
C ASP A 239 -11.35 -21.46 15.77
N TYR A 240 -11.06 -20.68 14.73
CA TYR A 240 -12.06 -20.26 13.75
C TYR A 240 -11.53 -20.29 12.31
N ILE A 241 -12.43 -20.58 11.37
CA ILE A 241 -12.19 -20.46 9.93
C ILE A 241 -13.08 -19.33 9.39
N ILE A 242 -12.47 -18.35 8.72
CA ILE A 242 -13.19 -17.25 8.07
C ILE A 242 -13.44 -17.66 6.63
N SER A 243 -14.67 -18.00 6.29
CA SER A 243 -15.06 -18.39 4.94
C SER A 243 -15.54 -17.18 4.14
N ALA A 244 -15.10 -17.07 2.90
CA ALA A 244 -15.47 -16.00 1.97
C ALA A 244 -16.27 -16.52 0.76
N THR A 245 -16.45 -17.83 0.64
CA THR A 245 -17.07 -18.44 -0.54
C THR A 245 -18.11 -19.50 -0.16
N PRO A 246 -19.21 -19.60 -0.92
CA PRO A 246 -20.24 -20.61 -0.67
C PRO A 246 -19.72 -22.05 -0.75
N GLU A 247 -18.73 -22.33 -1.61
CA GLU A 247 -18.17 -23.66 -1.81
C GLU A 247 -17.40 -24.13 -0.56
N LEU A 248 -16.68 -23.22 0.10
CA LEU A 248 -16.02 -23.53 1.36
C LEU A 248 -17.07 -23.77 2.45
N ASP A 249 -18.15 -22.98 2.49
CA ASP A 249 -19.23 -23.20 3.44
C ASP A 249 -19.91 -24.56 3.25
N GLU A 250 -20.19 -24.96 2.01
CA GLU A 250 -20.75 -26.26 1.67
C GLU A 250 -19.81 -27.38 2.11
N TYR A 251 -18.52 -27.26 1.81
CA TYR A 251 -17.49 -28.21 2.23
C TYR A 251 -17.42 -28.36 3.77
N LEU A 252 -17.45 -27.24 4.51
CA LEU A 252 -17.37 -27.24 5.97
C LEU A 252 -18.67 -27.75 6.63
N SER A 253 -19.81 -27.64 5.95
CA SER A 253 -21.10 -28.15 6.45
C SER A 253 -21.14 -29.68 6.60
N GLY A 254 -20.26 -30.40 5.88
CA GLY A 254 -20.08 -31.85 6.01
C GLY A 254 -19.29 -32.29 7.25
N THR A 255 -19.09 -31.40 8.23
CA THR A 255 -18.26 -31.64 9.42
C THR A 255 -19.05 -31.38 10.70
N THR A 256 -18.40 -31.51 11.86
CA THR A 256 -19.02 -31.11 13.16
C THR A 256 -18.76 -29.64 13.52
N MET A 257 -18.10 -28.89 12.65
CA MET A 257 -17.96 -27.44 12.77
C MET A 257 -19.31 -26.75 12.55
N TYR A 258 -19.49 -25.59 13.14
CA TYR A 258 -20.74 -24.83 13.01
C TYR A 258 -20.47 -23.35 12.78
N VAL A 259 -21.45 -22.66 12.20
CA VAL A 259 -21.36 -21.22 11.95
C VAL A 259 -21.64 -20.47 13.25
N LEU A 260 -20.65 -19.72 13.73
CA LEU A 260 -20.75 -18.86 14.91
C LEU A 260 -21.46 -17.53 14.59
N GLY A 261 -21.22 -17.00 13.40
CA GLY A 261 -21.80 -15.76 12.93
C GLY A 261 -21.43 -15.47 11.48
N GLN A 262 -22.01 -14.42 10.92
CA GLN A 262 -21.73 -13.96 9.56
C GLN A 262 -21.74 -12.44 9.49
N THR A 263 -20.95 -11.91 8.57
CA THR A 263 -20.89 -10.50 8.18
C THR A 263 -21.38 -10.36 6.73
N GLU A 264 -21.16 -9.21 6.09
CA GLU A 264 -21.60 -9.00 4.71
C GLU A 264 -20.90 -9.95 3.74
N ASN A 265 -19.60 -10.18 3.93
CA ASN A 265 -18.77 -10.91 2.98
C ASN A 265 -18.20 -12.23 3.54
N TYR A 266 -18.35 -12.49 4.85
CA TYR A 266 -17.72 -13.65 5.47
C TYR A 266 -18.64 -14.42 6.42
N ARG A 267 -18.40 -15.73 6.53
CA ARG A 267 -18.95 -16.57 7.60
C ARG A 267 -17.84 -17.03 8.53
N VAL A 268 -18.10 -17.01 9.83
CA VAL A 268 -17.15 -17.44 10.86
C VAL A 268 -17.55 -18.83 11.32
N TRP A 269 -16.73 -19.82 10.99
CA TRP A 269 -16.91 -21.21 11.38
C TRP A 269 -16.11 -21.52 12.63
N LYS A 270 -16.75 -22.12 13.62
CA LYS A 270 -16.12 -22.64 14.84
C LYS A 270 -15.53 -24.02 14.60
N VAL A 271 -14.26 -24.18 14.94
CA VAL A 271 -13.60 -25.49 14.97
C VAL A 271 -13.89 -26.18 16.31
N VAL A 272 -14.38 -27.42 16.26
CA VAL A 272 -14.75 -28.27 17.43
C VAL A 272 -13.88 -29.53 17.49
#